data_AF-A0A5N6D5E5-F1
#
_entry.id   AF-A0A5N6D5E5-F1
#
_cell.length_a   1.000
_cell.length_b   1.000
_cell.length_c   1.000
_cell.angle_alpha   90.00
_cell.angle_beta   90.00
_cell.angle_gamma   90.00
#
_symmetry.space_group_name_H-M   'P 1'
#
loop_
_entity.id
_entity.type
_entity.pdbx_description
1 polymer ?
#
loop_
_entity_poly.entity_id
_entity_poly.type
_entity_poly.pdbx_seq_one_letter_code
_entity_poly.pdbx_strand_id
1 'polypeptide(L)'
;MEMTLSATKKQRGGPRKACNECKQQKLRCDIVQTPADACSRCKGLQIECKVEPSFTRISKRRRNAEMEREIAGLRRRLATNTNHQGHAVQVNVGDEVSQPAGGAIWDPASATLNQAKALSTSTRTQEDNMWRLEDVSLSKPRVTRLFEQFFQYYHPFLPLLDPQKPPEHYLCRCPLQAWTIICVASRRAPAEPGLLGALTGPFTRLLWSTITSVPQDYAVVKALCLLCTWPLPTTSQRKDATFMLCGLMMQISMQLGLHRPVQAEEFTTFRIGHSEAVKDRLQTWVVCNIVAQNVATGYGQPPGTIYDWALEPASLQDAGYYPPEDLRTRLQIEKFCDRITKSLYNSRPDAAEFIGPERLLIVQLLENELRDMELSFGRNISHINMIHLRAAELHLRYFIFLGSNPRTNDITKLFITTTSFLTQVLDLETSPGQLISYATNYILQMIISAAFGLMKLLKSTFRHHIDFDYGKLLFNGAISALRRISIMDHDRPVRLADVLAQMWNAGDPEQSTEEDSLQLKVRCRMSMSHVYDTVWRWRHRFRPRKDPSDSQVTTANAAESTTAIIPEQFGESLENPAMICPPNLGQGSAFFNEAGFAEIFDSLNWVFDEFPDPFIAPQMMQ
;
A
#
# COMPACT_ATOMS: atom_id res chain seq x y z
N MET A 1 -36.38 -55.11 -9.50
CA MET A 1 -37.71 -55.50 -10.02
C MET A 1 -38.73 -54.78 -9.14
N GLU A 2 -38.82 -53.45 -9.29
CA GLU A 2 -39.82 -52.75 -10.10
C GLU A 2 -41.26 -53.05 -9.67
N MET A 3 -41.86 -52.09 -8.95
CA MET A 3 -43.31 -51.90 -8.93
C MET A 3 -43.62 -50.52 -9.51
N THR A 4 -44.14 -50.57 -10.73
CA THR A 4 -44.66 -49.47 -11.53
C THR A 4 -46.03 -49.03 -11.00
N LEU A 5 -46.20 -47.72 -10.79
CA LEU A 5 -47.51 -47.09 -10.56
C LEU A 5 -47.98 -46.41 -11.84
N SER A 6 -49.17 -46.82 -12.26
CA SER A 6 -49.92 -46.42 -13.45
C SER A 6 -50.37 -44.96 -13.41
N ALA A 7 -50.28 -44.31 -14.58
CA ALA A 7 -50.62 -42.93 -14.86
C ALA A 7 -52.13 -42.72 -15.06
N THR A 8 -52.70 -41.72 -14.38
CA THR A 8 -54.04 -41.19 -14.67
C THR A 8 -53.97 -39.91 -15.51
N LYS A 9 -54.68 -39.96 -16.64
CA LYS A 9 -54.79 -38.94 -17.70
C LYS A 9 -55.27 -37.59 -17.17
N LYS A 10 -54.49 -36.51 -17.40
CA LYS A 10 -54.95 -35.13 -17.28
C LYS A 10 -55.78 -34.73 -18.51
N GLN A 11 -57.05 -34.39 -18.29
CA GLN A 11 -57.92 -33.76 -19.27
C GLN A 11 -57.31 -32.46 -19.81
N ARG A 12 -57.35 -32.30 -21.14
CA ARG A 12 -56.94 -31.09 -21.86
C ARG A 12 -58.01 -30.00 -21.67
N GLY A 13 -57.82 -29.13 -20.68
CA GLY A 13 -58.58 -27.88 -20.53
C GLY A 13 -58.03 -26.79 -21.46
N GLY A 14 -58.93 -25.92 -21.95
CA GLY A 14 -58.68 -24.88 -22.96
C GLY A 14 -57.62 -23.81 -22.62
N PRO A 15 -57.53 -22.73 -23.42
CA PRO A 15 -56.43 -21.77 -23.31
C PRO A 15 -56.33 -21.20 -21.89
N ARG A 16 -55.24 -21.53 -21.19
CA ARG A 16 -55.00 -21.13 -19.80
C ARG A 16 -54.93 -19.61 -19.72
N LYS A 17 -55.89 -18.99 -19.03
CA LYS A 17 -55.88 -17.56 -18.72
C LYS A 17 -55.05 -17.32 -17.47
N ALA A 18 -54.08 -16.42 -17.53
CA ALA A 18 -53.35 -15.96 -16.35
C ALA A 18 -54.13 -14.84 -15.63
N CYS A 19 -53.98 -14.74 -14.30
CA CYS A 19 -54.51 -13.60 -13.53
C CYS A 19 -53.82 -12.27 -13.90
N ASN A 20 -54.47 -11.15 -13.58
CA ASN A 20 -54.00 -9.81 -13.95
C ASN A 20 -52.58 -9.53 -13.41
N GLU A 21 -52.29 -9.92 -12.17
CA GLU A 21 -50.97 -9.70 -11.54
C GLU A 21 -49.84 -10.49 -12.20
N CYS A 22 -50.05 -11.78 -12.45
CA CYS A 22 -49.07 -12.60 -13.15
C CYS A 22 -48.92 -12.15 -14.62
N LYS A 23 -50.01 -11.70 -15.26
CA LYS A 23 -50.01 -11.12 -16.62
C LYS A 23 -49.25 -9.79 -16.68
N GLN A 24 -49.36 -8.94 -15.65
CA GLN A 24 -48.65 -7.66 -15.53
C GLN A 24 -47.13 -7.87 -15.39
N GLN A 25 -46.73 -8.82 -14.54
CA GLN A 25 -45.33 -9.12 -14.23
C GLN A 25 -44.67 -10.13 -15.19
N LYS A 26 -45.41 -10.70 -16.16
CA LYS A 26 -44.96 -11.79 -17.06
C LYS A 26 -44.50 -13.05 -16.32
N LEU A 27 -45.20 -13.41 -15.25
CA LEU A 27 -44.89 -14.59 -14.43
C LEU A 27 -45.84 -15.74 -14.72
N ARG A 28 -45.39 -16.97 -14.46
CA ARG A 28 -46.21 -18.18 -14.64
C ARG A 28 -47.40 -18.14 -13.68
N CYS A 29 -48.59 -18.39 -14.20
CA CYS A 29 -49.82 -18.49 -13.42
C CYS A 29 -50.38 -19.91 -13.54
N ASP A 30 -50.72 -20.51 -12.41
CA ASP A 30 -51.26 -21.86 -12.28
C ASP A 30 -52.76 -21.88 -11.97
N ILE A 31 -53.46 -20.76 -12.20
CA ILE A 31 -54.91 -20.70 -11.99
C ILE A 31 -55.62 -21.69 -12.92
N VAL A 32 -56.40 -22.59 -12.32
CA VAL A 32 -56.91 -23.77 -13.03
C VAL A 32 -58.25 -23.48 -13.72
N GLN A 33 -59.18 -22.74 -13.08
CA GLN A 33 -60.51 -22.37 -13.61
C GLN A 33 -61.01 -21.06 -12.94
N THR A 34 -62.05 -20.40 -13.48
CA THR A 34 -62.72 -19.25 -12.84
C THR A 34 -64.21 -19.56 -12.66
N PRO A 35 -64.84 -19.28 -11.50
CA PRO A 35 -64.24 -18.74 -10.28
C PRO A 35 -63.54 -19.85 -9.48
N ALA A 36 -62.21 -19.86 -9.43
CA ALA A 36 -61.43 -20.75 -8.58
C ALA A 36 -60.47 -19.95 -7.71
N ASP A 37 -59.98 -20.64 -6.68
CA ASP A 37 -59.04 -20.15 -5.69
C ASP A 37 -57.85 -19.41 -6.32
N ALA A 38 -57.36 -18.42 -5.58
CA ALA A 38 -56.19 -17.62 -5.95
C ALA A 38 -55.01 -18.51 -6.37
N CYS A 39 -54.31 -18.13 -7.44
CA CYS A 39 -53.13 -18.85 -7.90
C CYS A 39 -52.05 -18.92 -6.80
N SER A 40 -51.19 -19.95 -6.82
CA SER A 40 -50.25 -20.23 -5.72
C SER A 40 -49.38 -19.02 -5.36
N ARG A 41 -49.00 -18.22 -6.36
CA ARG A 41 -48.23 -16.98 -6.17
C ARG A 41 -49.04 -15.89 -5.46
N CYS A 42 -50.25 -15.60 -5.94
CA CYS A 42 -51.06 -14.55 -5.34
C CYS A 42 -51.46 -14.91 -3.91
N LYS A 43 -51.71 -16.20 -3.64
CA LYS A 43 -51.95 -16.72 -2.29
C LYS A 43 -50.73 -16.53 -1.38
N GLY A 44 -49.52 -16.85 -1.86
CA GLY A 44 -48.28 -16.66 -1.09
C GLY A 44 -47.91 -15.19 -0.84
N LEU A 45 -48.31 -14.28 -1.73
CA LEU A 45 -48.06 -12.84 -1.58
C LEU A 45 -49.21 -12.08 -0.89
N GLN A 46 -50.29 -12.78 -0.51
CA GLN A 46 -51.52 -12.18 0.04
C GLN A 46 -52.07 -11.02 -0.82
N ILE A 47 -52.00 -11.16 -2.16
CA ILE A 47 -52.53 -10.17 -3.10
C ILE A 47 -53.76 -10.72 -3.84
N GLU A 48 -54.65 -9.82 -4.24
CA GLU A 48 -55.90 -10.16 -4.91
C GLU A 48 -55.64 -10.84 -6.28
N CYS A 49 -56.21 -12.03 -6.48
CA CYS A 49 -56.01 -12.82 -7.69
C CYS A 49 -57.25 -12.78 -8.58
N LYS A 50 -57.39 -11.75 -9.41
CA LYS A 50 -58.50 -11.59 -10.36
C LYS A 50 -58.10 -11.81 -11.81
N VAL A 51 -59.04 -12.31 -12.62
CA VAL A 51 -58.90 -12.48 -14.07
C VAL A 51 -59.98 -11.63 -14.74
N GLU A 52 -59.61 -10.44 -15.20
CA GLU A 52 -60.54 -9.55 -15.91
C GLU A 52 -60.32 -9.65 -17.43
N PRO A 53 -61.36 -9.89 -18.24
CA PRO A 53 -61.22 -9.97 -19.70
C PRO A 53 -60.68 -8.69 -20.34
N SER A 54 -60.98 -7.54 -19.76
CA SER A 54 -60.59 -6.20 -20.23
C SER A 54 -59.19 -5.77 -19.78
N PHE A 55 -58.48 -6.57 -18.97
CA PHE A 55 -57.17 -6.18 -18.46
C PHE A 55 -56.08 -6.24 -19.55
N THR A 56 -55.54 -5.06 -19.87
CA THR A 56 -54.38 -4.88 -20.74
C THR A 56 -53.15 -4.52 -19.92
N ARG A 57 -52.00 -5.08 -20.29
CA ARG A 57 -50.75 -4.87 -19.56
C ARG A 57 -50.25 -3.44 -19.75
N ILE A 58 -50.00 -2.74 -18.65
CA ILE A 58 -49.40 -1.41 -18.68
C ILE A 58 -47.88 -1.58 -18.61
N SER A 59 -47.12 -0.97 -19.52
CA SER A 59 -45.65 -1.09 -19.49
C SER A 59 -45.08 -0.37 -18.25
N LYS A 60 -44.08 -0.98 -17.58
CA LYS A 60 -43.40 -0.35 -16.42
C LYS A 60 -42.86 1.05 -16.76
N ARG A 61 -42.33 1.24 -17.97
CA ARG A 61 -41.87 2.56 -18.45
C ARG A 61 -42.99 3.60 -18.51
N ARG A 62 -44.20 3.23 -18.97
CA ARG A 62 -45.35 4.14 -19.04
C ARG A 62 -45.86 4.52 -17.65
N ARG A 63 -45.96 3.55 -16.73
CA ARG A 63 -46.41 3.79 -15.34
C ARG A 63 -45.40 4.64 -14.55
N ASN A 64 -44.09 4.42 -14.74
CA ASN A 64 -43.07 5.26 -14.13
C ASN A 64 -43.08 6.69 -14.68
N ALA A 65 -43.18 6.86 -16.01
CA ALA A 65 -43.25 8.19 -16.62
C ALA A 65 -44.51 8.98 -16.24
N GLU A 66 -45.60 8.29 -15.87
CA GLU A 66 -46.82 8.91 -15.37
C GLU A 66 -46.69 9.32 -13.91
N MET A 67 -46.16 8.45 -13.05
CA MET A 67 -45.83 8.80 -11.66
C MET A 67 -44.80 9.94 -11.58
N GLU A 68 -43.79 9.96 -12.45
CA GLU A 68 -42.81 11.06 -12.51
C GLU A 68 -43.46 12.39 -12.91
N ARG A 69 -44.41 12.36 -13.85
CA ARG A 69 -45.21 13.54 -14.22
C ARG A 69 -46.10 14.03 -13.08
N GLU A 70 -46.70 13.11 -12.34
CA GLU A 70 -47.58 13.43 -11.21
C GLU A 70 -46.79 14.00 -10.03
N ILE A 71 -45.63 13.42 -9.69
CA ILE A 71 -44.69 13.95 -8.69
C ILE A 71 -44.21 15.35 -9.10
N ALA A 72 -43.85 15.56 -10.37
CA ALA A 72 -43.46 16.87 -10.87
C ALA A 72 -44.61 17.91 -10.85
N GLY A 73 -45.85 17.46 -11.01
CA GLY A 73 -47.05 18.29 -10.87
C GLY A 73 -47.34 18.67 -9.41
N LEU A 74 -47.25 17.70 -8.50
CA LEU A 74 -47.44 17.91 -7.06
C LEU A 74 -46.35 18.80 -6.46
N ARG A 75 -45.08 18.61 -6.85
CA ARG A 75 -43.97 19.49 -6.44
C ARG A 75 -44.16 20.93 -6.92
N ARG A 76 -44.68 21.14 -8.14
CA ARG A 76 -45.02 22.49 -8.63
C ARG A 76 -46.15 23.13 -7.84
N ARG A 77 -47.20 22.38 -7.50
CA ARG A 77 -48.32 22.88 -6.68
C ARG A 77 -47.89 23.25 -5.25
N LEU A 78 -46.94 22.51 -4.67
CA LEU A 78 -46.37 22.82 -3.36
C LEU A 78 -45.43 24.04 -3.42
N ALA A 79 -44.70 24.23 -4.52
CA ALA A 79 -43.85 25.39 -4.73
C ALA A 79 -44.65 26.69 -4.96
N THR A 80 -45.85 26.62 -5.55
CA THR A 80 -46.70 27.82 -5.76
C THR A 80 -47.48 28.23 -4.51
N ASN A 81 -47.75 27.32 -3.58
CA ASN A 81 -48.56 27.59 -2.39
C ASN A 81 -47.75 28.06 -1.16
N THR A 82 -46.41 28.10 -1.23
CA THR A 82 -45.55 28.44 -0.08
C THR A 82 -45.31 29.95 0.12
N ASN A 83 -45.94 30.82 -0.68
CA ASN A 83 -45.77 32.28 -0.57
C ASN A 83 -46.89 33.05 0.15
N HIS A 84 -47.86 32.39 0.78
CA HIS A 84 -48.81 33.07 1.68
C HIS A 84 -49.10 32.28 2.96
N GLN A 85 -48.53 32.80 4.05
CA GLN A 85 -48.94 32.71 5.47
C GLN A 85 -48.95 31.33 6.15
N GLY A 86 -48.20 31.27 7.26
CA GLY A 86 -48.20 30.15 8.19
C GLY A 86 -49.40 30.14 9.13
N HIS A 87 -49.89 28.94 9.44
CA HIS A 87 -50.40 28.56 10.75
C HIS A 87 -50.52 27.02 10.83
N ALA A 88 -49.99 26.46 11.91
CA ALA A 88 -49.97 25.03 12.19
C ALA A 88 -51.36 24.48 12.57
N VAL A 89 -51.69 23.29 12.06
CA VAL A 89 -52.67 22.37 12.65
C VAL A 89 -52.09 20.96 12.58
N GLN A 90 -51.82 20.37 13.74
CA GLN A 90 -51.48 18.95 13.91
C GLN A 90 -52.75 18.12 13.82
N VAL A 91 -52.74 17.05 13.01
CA VAL A 91 -53.70 15.94 13.10
C VAL A 91 -52.91 14.63 13.13
N ASN A 92 -52.95 13.98 14.29
CA ASN A 92 -52.47 12.62 14.52
C ASN A 92 -53.51 11.63 13.99
N VAL A 93 -53.11 10.71 13.10
CA VAL A 93 -53.75 9.40 12.94
C VAL A 93 -52.63 8.39 12.70
N GLY A 94 -52.47 7.45 13.63
CA GLY A 94 -51.59 6.30 13.49
C GLY A 94 -52.30 5.15 12.79
N ASP A 95 -51.55 4.38 12.00
CA ASP A 95 -51.72 2.92 11.93
C ASP A 95 -50.44 2.27 11.37
N GLU A 96 -50.02 1.19 12.02
CA GLU A 96 -48.81 0.41 11.74
C GLU A 96 -49.04 -0.61 10.60
N VAL A 97 -48.14 -0.73 9.63
CA VAL A 97 -47.73 -2.03 9.01
C VAL A 97 -46.30 -1.89 8.44
N SER A 98 -45.48 -2.91 8.71
CA SER A 98 -44.05 -3.05 8.41
C SER A 98 -43.72 -3.60 7.01
N GLN A 99 -42.49 -3.33 6.53
CA GLN A 99 -41.59 -4.07 5.59
C GLN A 99 -40.98 -3.18 4.45
N PRO A 100 -39.89 -3.57 3.74
CA PRO A 100 -38.49 -3.59 4.20
C PRO A 100 -37.51 -2.84 3.24
N ALA A 101 -36.31 -2.54 3.74
CA ALA A 101 -35.02 -2.30 3.06
C ALA A 101 -34.87 -1.19 1.98
N GLY A 102 -33.86 -0.33 2.21
CA GLY A 102 -32.96 0.14 1.14
C GLY A 102 -33.16 1.55 0.61
N GLY A 103 -32.18 2.42 0.90
CA GLY A 103 -31.90 3.65 0.15
C GLY A 103 -32.41 4.95 0.77
N ALA A 104 -31.72 5.46 1.79
CA ALA A 104 -31.92 6.82 2.28
C ALA A 104 -30.98 7.79 1.56
N ILE A 105 -31.58 8.63 0.71
CA ILE A 105 -31.07 9.92 0.29
C ILE A 105 -30.96 10.79 1.55
N TRP A 106 -29.77 11.35 1.83
CA TRP A 106 -29.58 12.30 2.93
C TRP A 106 -30.13 13.67 2.54
N ASP A 107 -31.14 14.13 3.29
CA ASP A 107 -31.66 15.51 3.27
C ASP A 107 -31.39 16.13 4.66
N PRO A 108 -30.57 17.19 4.78
CA PRO A 108 -30.12 17.71 6.06
C PRO A 108 -31.14 18.71 6.64
N ALA A 109 -32.32 18.24 7.05
CA ALA A 109 -33.26 19.05 7.82
C ALA A 109 -34.32 18.19 8.54
N SER A 110 -33.92 17.27 9.43
CA SER A 110 -34.82 16.66 10.42
C SER A 110 -34.01 15.98 11.53
N ALA A 111 -33.47 16.77 12.44
CA ALA A 111 -32.91 16.29 13.70
C ALA A 111 -33.40 17.17 14.87
N THR A 112 -34.71 17.23 15.05
CA THR A 112 -35.33 17.68 16.29
C THR A 112 -36.61 16.90 16.48
N LEU A 113 -36.54 15.87 17.33
CA LEU A 113 -37.46 15.58 18.43
C LEU A 113 -37.36 14.08 18.78
N ASN A 114 -36.62 13.78 19.84
CA ASN A 114 -36.87 12.65 20.75
C ASN A 114 -35.94 12.82 21.95
N GLN A 115 -36.33 13.70 22.87
CA GLN A 115 -35.71 13.82 24.18
C GLN A 115 -36.78 13.56 25.23
N ALA A 116 -36.96 12.30 25.59
CA ALA A 116 -37.64 11.91 26.81
C ALA A 116 -36.59 11.41 27.80
N LYS A 117 -36.28 12.29 28.76
CA LYS A 117 -35.76 12.04 30.11
C LYS A 117 -34.79 10.88 30.32
N ALA A 118 -33.51 11.23 30.48
CA ALA A 118 -32.68 10.67 31.54
C ALA A 118 -31.72 11.76 32.05
N LEU A 119 -31.87 12.13 33.32
CA LEU A 119 -30.95 13.02 34.04
C LEU A 119 -29.61 12.31 34.23
N SER A 120 -28.60 12.68 33.44
CA SER A 120 -27.17 12.39 33.69
C SER A 120 -26.33 13.17 32.66
N THR A 121 -26.24 14.49 32.83
CA THR A 121 -25.78 15.43 31.78
C THR A 121 -24.39 16.02 32.03
N SER A 122 -23.42 15.24 32.52
CA SER A 122 -22.01 15.68 32.52
C SER A 122 -21.00 14.70 31.92
N THR A 123 -21.37 13.43 31.70
CA THR A 123 -20.46 12.41 31.13
C THR A 123 -20.66 12.13 29.64
N ARG A 124 -21.85 12.38 29.07
CA ARG A 124 -22.17 12.02 27.67
C ARG A 124 -21.59 12.97 26.60
N THR A 125 -21.17 14.17 26.97
CA THR A 125 -20.60 15.16 26.03
C THR A 125 -19.10 14.94 25.77
N GLN A 126 -18.41 14.17 26.62
CA GLN A 126 -16.98 13.85 26.44
C GLN A 126 -16.76 12.71 25.43
N GLU A 127 -17.67 11.73 25.35
CA GLU A 127 -17.51 10.58 24.46
C GLU A 127 -17.66 10.92 22.98
N ASP A 128 -18.48 11.91 22.62
CA ASP A 128 -18.75 12.32 21.23
C ASP A 128 -17.59 13.13 20.60
N ASN A 129 -16.55 13.42 21.37
CA ASN A 129 -15.37 14.22 20.96
C ASN A 129 -14.07 13.41 20.90
N MET A 130 -14.14 12.08 21.00
CA MET A 130 -12.96 11.23 21.12
C MET A 130 -12.95 10.09 20.10
N TRP A 131 -11.92 10.04 19.27
CA TRP A 131 -11.61 8.89 18.42
C TRP A 131 -11.01 7.79 19.29
N ARG A 132 -11.47 6.54 19.13
CA ARG A 132 -10.95 5.40 19.89
C ARG A 132 -10.55 4.27 18.95
N LEU A 133 -9.38 3.69 19.22
CA LEU A 133 -8.92 2.44 18.64
C LEU A 133 -8.45 1.55 19.78
N GLU A 134 -9.33 0.63 20.18
CA GLU A 134 -9.12 -0.20 21.37
C GLU A 134 -8.81 0.64 22.61
N ASP A 135 -7.62 0.50 23.19
CA ASP A 135 -7.12 1.21 24.37
C ASP A 135 -6.59 2.62 24.06
N VAL A 136 -6.40 2.97 22.79
CA VAL A 136 -5.90 4.30 22.38
C VAL A 136 -7.05 5.26 22.14
N SER A 137 -6.99 6.43 22.79
CA SER A 137 -7.99 7.50 22.61
C SER A 137 -7.37 8.84 22.24
N LEU A 138 -7.93 9.49 21.21
CA LEU A 138 -7.50 10.79 20.70
C LEU A 138 -8.66 11.78 20.70
N SER A 139 -8.44 13.00 21.20
CA SER A 139 -9.43 14.07 21.10
C SER A 139 -9.47 14.64 19.67
N LYS A 140 -10.60 15.20 19.25
CA LYS A 140 -10.75 15.85 17.93
C LYS A 140 -9.61 16.83 17.59
N PRO A 141 -9.17 17.75 18.49
CA PRO A 141 -8.04 18.65 18.17
C PRO A 141 -6.73 17.92 17.91
N ARG A 142 -6.46 16.81 18.60
CA ARG A 142 -5.25 15.98 18.35
C ARG A 142 -5.32 15.33 16.98
N VAL A 143 -6.50 14.80 16.62
CA VAL A 143 -6.76 14.23 15.29
C VAL A 143 -6.55 15.27 14.20
N THR A 144 -7.13 16.47 14.34
CA THR A 144 -6.99 17.55 13.36
C THR A 144 -5.51 17.91 13.11
N ARG A 145 -4.71 18.08 14.17
CA ARG A 145 -3.27 18.37 14.04
C ARG A 145 -2.51 17.27 13.29
N LEU A 146 -2.83 16.01 13.57
CA LEU A 146 -2.20 14.87 12.90
C LEU A 146 -2.59 14.79 11.42
N PHE A 147 -3.84 15.10 11.07
CA PHE A 147 -4.29 15.19 9.68
C PHE A 147 -3.62 16.36 8.94
N GLU A 148 -3.54 17.54 9.55
CA GLU A 148 -2.83 18.70 8.99
C GLU A 148 -1.36 18.35 8.71
N GLN A 149 -0.68 17.71 9.67
CA GLN A 149 0.68 17.24 9.51
C GLN A 149 0.82 16.23 8.36
N PHE A 150 -0.11 15.28 8.23
CA PHE A 150 -0.13 14.33 7.12
C PHE A 150 -0.20 15.06 5.77
N PHE A 151 -1.17 15.96 5.61
CA PHE A 151 -1.37 16.68 4.36
C PHE A 151 -0.24 17.64 4.03
N GLN A 152 0.43 18.20 5.05
CA GLN A 152 1.54 19.12 4.85
C GLN A 152 2.82 18.41 4.41
N TYR A 153 3.19 17.28 5.04
CA TYR A 153 4.52 16.69 4.86
C TYR A 153 4.54 15.35 4.13
N TYR A 154 3.48 14.54 4.22
CA TYR A 154 3.44 13.21 3.64
C TYR A 154 2.68 13.18 2.31
N HIS A 155 1.51 13.82 2.24
CA HIS A 155 0.68 13.87 1.03
C HIS A 155 1.41 14.37 -0.23
N PRO A 156 2.36 15.33 -0.18
CA PRO A 156 3.12 15.72 -1.37
C PRO A 156 3.91 14.57 -2.04
N PHE A 157 4.33 13.56 -1.28
CA PHE A 157 4.99 12.37 -1.85
C PHE A 157 4.02 11.41 -2.53
N LEU A 158 2.76 11.38 -2.10
CA LEU A 158 1.74 10.48 -2.62
C LEU A 158 0.35 11.17 -2.59
N PRO A 159 0.04 12.02 -3.58
CA PRO A 159 -1.19 12.81 -3.59
C PRO A 159 -2.42 11.95 -3.92
N LEU A 160 -2.90 11.19 -2.94
CA LEU A 160 -3.96 10.19 -3.08
C LEU A 160 -5.29 10.63 -2.43
N LEU A 161 -5.22 11.44 -1.39
CA LEU A 161 -6.36 11.87 -0.59
C LEU A 161 -6.77 13.31 -0.91
N ASP A 162 -7.94 13.72 -0.47
CA ASP A 162 -8.46 15.08 -0.66
C ASP A 162 -8.24 15.92 0.61
N PRO A 163 -7.37 16.96 0.57
CA PRO A 163 -7.10 17.82 1.71
C PRO A 163 -8.30 18.65 2.18
N GLN A 164 -9.33 18.83 1.34
CA GLN A 164 -10.51 19.62 1.69
C GLN A 164 -11.51 18.86 2.57
N LYS A 165 -11.34 17.54 2.69
CA LYS A 165 -12.26 16.70 3.47
C LYS A 165 -11.83 16.65 4.94
N PRO A 166 -12.76 16.87 5.88
CA PRO A 166 -12.43 16.84 7.31
C PRO A 166 -12.09 15.41 7.77
N PRO A 167 -11.35 15.24 8.88
CA PRO A 167 -10.99 13.91 9.41
C PRO A 167 -12.17 12.96 9.60
N GLU A 168 -13.31 13.49 10.05
CA GLU A 168 -14.54 12.73 10.30
C GLU A 168 -15.08 12.07 9.02
N HIS A 169 -14.90 12.70 7.86
CA HIS A 169 -15.28 12.10 6.58
C HIS A 169 -14.53 10.79 6.35
N TYR A 170 -13.23 10.76 6.64
CA TYR A 170 -12.41 9.55 6.47
C TYR A 170 -12.80 8.47 7.49
N LEU A 171 -13.01 8.85 8.75
CA LEU A 171 -13.39 7.89 9.80
C LEU A 171 -14.74 7.23 9.51
N CYS A 172 -15.75 8.03 9.17
CA CYS A 172 -17.09 7.53 8.85
C CYS A 172 -17.11 6.64 7.60
N ARG A 173 -16.21 6.89 6.63
CA ARG A 173 -16.14 6.10 5.40
C ARG A 173 -15.36 4.79 5.59
N CYS A 174 -14.17 4.87 6.15
CA CYS A 174 -13.28 3.72 6.34
C CYS A 174 -12.37 3.96 7.54
N PRO A 175 -12.66 3.33 8.70
CA PRO A 175 -11.83 3.48 9.89
C PRO A 175 -10.36 3.13 9.64
N LEU A 176 -10.09 2.09 8.86
CA LEU A 176 -8.72 1.71 8.49
C LEU A 176 -8.00 2.87 7.80
N GLN A 177 -8.62 3.52 6.81
CA GLN A 177 -8.02 4.64 6.09
C GLN A 177 -7.70 5.82 7.02
N ALA A 178 -8.65 6.18 7.90
CA ALA A 178 -8.46 7.27 8.85
C ALA A 178 -7.33 6.97 9.85
N TRP A 179 -7.30 5.77 10.42
CA TRP A 179 -6.24 5.36 11.34
C TRP A 179 -4.88 5.18 10.65
N THR A 180 -4.84 4.83 9.36
CA THR A 180 -3.59 4.83 8.58
C THR A 180 -3.00 6.23 8.49
N ILE A 181 -3.82 7.26 8.22
CA ILE A 181 -3.37 8.66 8.18
C ILE A 181 -2.75 9.05 9.54
N ILE A 182 -3.43 8.71 10.63
CA ILE A 182 -2.95 8.95 12.00
C ILE A 182 -1.63 8.22 12.27
N CYS A 183 -1.51 6.95 11.89
CA CYS A 183 -0.27 6.18 12.05
C CYS A 183 0.89 6.83 11.28
N VAL A 184 0.66 7.21 10.02
CA VAL A 184 1.69 7.85 9.18
C VAL A 184 2.13 9.18 9.79
N ALA A 185 1.19 10.04 10.20
CA ALA A 185 1.50 11.32 10.86
C ALA A 185 2.25 11.15 12.18
N SER A 186 1.87 10.14 12.98
CA SER A 186 2.47 9.89 14.30
C SER A 186 3.95 9.51 14.26
N ARG A 187 4.49 9.13 13.08
CA ARG A 187 5.93 8.86 12.87
C ARG A 187 6.82 10.06 13.20
N ARG A 188 6.29 11.28 13.10
CA ARG A 188 7.04 12.54 13.31
C ARG A 188 6.25 13.54 14.16
N ALA A 189 5.51 13.07 15.16
CA ALA A 189 4.71 13.93 16.02
C ALA A 189 5.39 14.14 17.38
N PRO A 190 6.30 15.13 17.54
CA PRO A 190 6.99 15.36 18.81
C PRO A 190 6.03 15.75 19.94
N ALA A 191 4.86 16.30 19.61
CA ALA A 191 3.80 16.60 20.57
C ALA A 191 3.06 15.35 21.09
N GLU A 192 3.30 14.18 20.50
CA GLU A 192 2.60 12.93 20.79
C GLU A 192 3.61 11.77 21.00
N PRO A 193 4.54 11.87 21.97
CA PRO A 193 5.58 10.86 22.17
C PRO A 193 4.95 9.50 22.53
N GLY A 194 5.45 8.44 21.90
CA GLY A 194 4.96 7.07 22.12
C GLY A 194 3.64 6.71 21.44
N LEU A 195 2.95 7.66 20.79
CA LEU A 195 1.66 7.40 20.14
C LEU A 195 1.74 6.31 19.06
N LEU A 196 2.76 6.34 18.20
CA LEU A 196 2.95 5.32 17.17
C LEU A 196 3.13 3.92 17.77
N GLY A 197 3.90 3.82 18.86
CA GLY A 197 4.09 2.56 19.58
C GLY A 197 2.79 2.01 20.12
N ALA A 198 1.98 2.87 20.78
CA ALA A 198 0.67 2.51 21.29
C ALA A 198 -0.32 2.10 20.17
N LEU A 199 -0.27 2.75 19.01
CA LEU A 199 -1.15 2.45 17.87
C LEU A 199 -0.79 1.17 17.13
N THR A 200 0.49 0.78 17.09
CA THR A 200 0.99 -0.28 16.19
C THR A 200 0.24 -1.60 16.37
N GLY A 201 -0.01 -2.02 17.62
CA GLY A 201 -0.74 -3.26 17.93
C GLY A 201 -2.21 -3.21 17.51
N PRO A 202 -3.02 -2.29 18.07
CA PRO A 202 -4.43 -2.11 17.71
C PRO A 202 -4.65 -1.88 16.21
N PHE A 203 -3.80 -1.07 15.58
CA PHE A 203 -3.88 -0.80 14.15
C PHE A 203 -3.62 -2.04 13.30
N THR A 204 -2.64 -2.87 13.67
CA THR A 204 -2.35 -4.11 12.96
C THR A 204 -3.55 -5.07 13.00
N ARG A 205 -4.25 -5.16 14.15
CA ARG A 205 -5.49 -5.96 14.26
C ARG A 205 -6.61 -5.40 13.39
N LEU A 206 -6.82 -4.07 13.41
CA LEU A 206 -7.79 -3.41 12.53
C LEU A 206 -7.49 -3.68 11.05
N LEU A 207 -6.23 -3.58 10.63
CA LEU A 207 -5.78 -3.85 9.26
C LEU A 207 -6.17 -5.26 8.82
N TRP A 208 -5.75 -6.29 9.57
CA TRP A 208 -6.01 -7.67 9.18
C TRP A 208 -7.50 -8.03 9.23
N SER A 209 -8.23 -7.56 10.25
CA SER A 209 -9.68 -7.73 10.34
C SER A 209 -10.40 -7.12 9.13
N THR A 210 -10.00 -5.91 8.73
CA THR A 210 -10.58 -5.21 7.57
C THR A 210 -10.27 -5.94 6.25
N ILE A 211 -9.03 -6.38 6.05
CA ILE A 211 -8.63 -7.12 4.83
C ILE A 211 -9.42 -8.42 4.68
N THR A 212 -9.64 -9.15 5.77
CA THR A 212 -10.39 -10.41 5.75
C THR A 212 -11.90 -10.25 5.60
N SER A 213 -12.43 -9.03 5.79
CA SER A 213 -13.85 -8.74 5.69
C SER A 213 -14.23 -8.44 4.22
N VAL A 214 -14.91 -9.40 3.57
CA VAL A 214 -15.35 -9.30 2.17
C VAL A 214 -16.84 -8.91 2.12
N PRO A 215 -17.28 -8.03 1.19
CA PRO A 215 -16.50 -7.30 0.20
C PRO A 215 -15.78 -6.07 0.78
N GLN A 216 -14.58 -5.78 0.27
CA GLN A 216 -13.81 -4.61 0.67
C GLN A 216 -14.29 -3.33 -0.03
N ASP A 217 -14.13 -2.18 0.63
CA ASP A 217 -14.30 -0.85 0.03
C ASP A 217 -13.00 -0.42 -0.66
N TYR A 218 -13.08 0.36 -1.74
CA TYR A 218 -11.90 0.92 -2.39
C TYR A 218 -11.10 1.89 -1.49
N ALA A 219 -11.72 2.44 -0.43
CA ALA A 219 -11.01 3.16 0.62
C ALA A 219 -9.94 2.30 1.32
N VAL A 220 -10.13 0.97 1.40
CA VAL A 220 -9.12 0.02 1.90
C VAL A 220 -7.89 0.01 0.99
N VAL A 221 -8.07 0.08 -0.33
CA VAL A 221 -6.97 0.17 -1.30
C VAL A 221 -6.14 1.42 -1.03
N LYS A 222 -6.79 2.56 -0.76
CA LYS A 222 -6.08 3.80 -0.42
C LYS A 222 -5.27 3.67 0.87
N ALA A 223 -5.83 3.02 1.89
CA ALA A 223 -5.12 2.75 3.13
C ALA A 223 -3.89 1.86 2.89
N LEU A 224 -4.01 0.84 2.04
CA LEU A 224 -2.89 -0.03 1.66
C LEU A 224 -1.80 0.72 0.88
N CYS A 225 -2.15 1.62 -0.05
CA CYS A 225 -1.19 2.47 -0.76
C CYS A 225 -0.33 3.29 0.22
N LEU A 226 -0.96 3.90 1.23
CA LEU A 226 -0.27 4.68 2.26
C LEU A 226 0.64 3.80 3.12
N LEU A 227 0.16 2.62 3.56
CA LEU A 227 0.97 1.69 4.35
C LEU A 227 2.15 1.13 3.57
N CYS A 228 2.00 0.87 2.27
CA CYS A 228 3.10 0.38 1.45
C CYS A 228 4.16 1.47 1.23
N THR A 229 3.75 2.73 1.23
CA THR A 229 4.63 3.89 1.07
C THR A 229 5.34 4.25 2.38
N TRP A 230 4.62 4.16 3.50
CA TRP A 230 5.12 4.40 4.87
C TRP A 230 4.71 3.23 5.78
N PRO A 231 5.46 2.12 5.76
CA PRO A 231 5.16 0.96 6.59
C PRO A 231 5.34 1.27 8.06
N LEU A 232 4.67 0.48 8.90
CA LEU A 232 4.90 0.47 10.33
C LEU A 232 6.38 0.15 10.61
N PRO A 233 7.03 0.80 11.58
CA PRO A 233 8.42 0.51 11.90
C PRO A 233 8.61 -0.95 12.29
N THR A 234 9.64 -1.59 11.74
CA THR A 234 10.03 -2.96 12.09
C THR A 234 11.52 -3.02 12.40
N THR A 235 11.90 -3.92 13.30
CA THR A 235 13.31 -4.20 13.64
C THR A 235 13.96 -5.23 12.71
N SER A 236 13.15 -5.93 11.90
CA SER A 236 13.57 -7.05 11.05
C SER A 236 12.82 -7.08 9.71
N GLN A 237 13.54 -7.38 8.63
CA GLN A 237 12.98 -7.61 7.29
C GLN A 237 11.99 -8.78 7.23
N ARG A 238 12.04 -9.75 8.16
CA ARG A 238 11.08 -10.88 8.20
C ARG A 238 9.68 -10.48 8.63
N LYS A 239 9.60 -9.48 9.52
CA LYS A 239 8.33 -8.96 10.05
C LYS A 239 7.69 -7.95 9.10
N ASP A 240 8.34 -7.66 7.99
CA ASP A 240 7.92 -6.68 7.01
C ASP A 240 6.90 -7.29 6.03
N ALA A 241 5.64 -6.94 6.23
CA ALA A 241 4.54 -7.38 5.38
C ALA A 241 4.32 -6.50 4.14
N THR A 242 5.17 -5.49 3.88
CA THR A 242 4.93 -4.47 2.84
C THR A 242 4.71 -5.06 1.46
N PHE A 243 5.57 -5.99 1.02
CA PHE A 243 5.44 -6.60 -0.31
C PHE A 243 4.17 -7.46 -0.44
N MET A 244 3.77 -8.15 0.64
CA MET A 244 2.53 -8.92 0.68
C MET A 244 1.30 -8.00 0.62
N LEU A 245 1.29 -6.93 1.42
CA LEU A 245 0.22 -5.93 1.41
C LEU A 245 0.10 -5.23 0.05
N CYS A 246 1.23 -5.00 -0.63
CA CYS A 246 1.24 -4.48 -1.99
C CYS A 246 0.58 -5.44 -2.99
N GLY A 247 0.82 -6.75 -2.86
CA GLY A 247 0.12 -7.77 -3.65
C GLY A 247 -1.40 -7.74 -3.41
N LEU A 248 -1.82 -7.69 -2.14
CA LEU A 248 -3.22 -7.57 -1.77
C LEU A 248 -3.87 -6.28 -2.29
N MET A 249 -3.16 -5.15 -2.20
CA MET A 249 -3.58 -3.86 -2.76
C MET A 249 -3.91 -3.99 -4.25
N MET A 250 -3.01 -4.60 -5.03
CA MET A 250 -3.23 -4.82 -6.47
C MET A 250 -4.43 -5.74 -6.71
N GLN A 251 -4.55 -6.86 -5.99
CA GLN A 251 -5.67 -7.80 -6.18
C GLN A 251 -7.03 -7.18 -5.82
N ILE A 252 -7.14 -6.53 -4.66
CA ILE A 252 -8.37 -5.84 -4.23
C ILE A 252 -8.73 -4.74 -5.23
N SER A 253 -7.74 -3.97 -5.72
CA SER A 253 -7.99 -2.92 -6.71
C SER A 253 -8.56 -3.45 -8.03
N MET A 254 -8.10 -4.61 -8.50
CA MET A 254 -8.65 -5.26 -9.69
C MET A 254 -10.05 -5.80 -9.46
N GLN A 255 -10.29 -6.45 -8.32
CA GLN A 255 -11.61 -6.96 -7.93
C GLN A 255 -12.66 -5.85 -7.88
N LEU A 256 -12.26 -4.64 -7.48
CA LEU A 256 -13.12 -3.45 -7.47
C LEU A 256 -13.23 -2.74 -8.82
N GLY A 257 -12.58 -3.24 -9.87
CA GLY A 257 -12.58 -2.65 -11.21
C GLY A 257 -11.81 -1.33 -11.31
N LEU A 258 -10.85 -1.04 -10.42
CA LEU A 258 -10.10 0.24 -10.47
C LEU A 258 -9.24 0.34 -11.73
N HIS A 259 -8.77 -0.79 -12.24
CA HIS A 259 -8.06 -0.90 -13.52
C HIS A 259 -8.90 -0.52 -14.75
N ARG A 260 -10.24 -0.46 -14.62
CA ARG A 260 -11.17 -0.01 -15.66
C ARG A 260 -12.02 1.14 -15.11
N PRO A 261 -11.45 2.35 -14.98
CA PRO A 261 -12.13 3.45 -14.31
C PRO A 261 -13.41 3.89 -15.05
N VAL A 262 -13.43 3.77 -16.38
CA VAL A 262 -14.58 4.14 -17.22
C VAL A 262 -15.65 3.04 -17.23
N GLN A 263 -15.27 1.76 -17.32
CA GLN A 263 -16.18 0.60 -17.33
C GLN A 263 -16.29 -0.09 -15.96
N ALA A 264 -16.28 0.69 -14.89
CA ALA A 264 -16.26 0.14 -13.55
C ALA A 264 -17.52 -0.66 -13.17
N GLU A 265 -18.66 -0.38 -13.82
CA GLU A 265 -19.94 -1.07 -13.61
C GLU A 265 -19.91 -2.56 -14.01
N GLU A 266 -18.91 -3.02 -14.78
CA GLU A 266 -18.72 -4.45 -15.05
C GLU A 266 -18.22 -5.22 -13.83
N PHE A 267 -17.63 -4.53 -12.86
CA PHE A 267 -17.00 -5.09 -11.67
C PHE A 267 -17.78 -4.80 -10.38
N THR A 268 -18.84 -4.00 -10.46
CA THR A 268 -19.67 -3.66 -9.30
C THR A 268 -21.15 -3.60 -9.64
N THR A 269 -22.00 -4.02 -8.70
CA THR A 269 -23.45 -3.92 -8.82
C THR A 269 -23.98 -2.51 -8.59
N PHE A 270 -23.14 -1.58 -8.10
CA PHE A 270 -23.51 -0.20 -7.84
C PHE A 270 -23.25 0.68 -9.06
N ARG A 271 -24.21 1.54 -9.42
CA ARG A 271 -24.02 2.51 -10.51
C ARG A 271 -22.99 3.55 -10.12
N ILE A 272 -21.97 3.72 -10.95
CA ILE A 272 -20.93 4.74 -10.75
C ILE A 272 -21.34 5.95 -11.58
N GLY A 273 -22.29 6.72 -11.04
CA GLY A 273 -22.98 7.77 -11.78
C GLY A 273 -22.32 9.16 -11.78
N HIS A 274 -21.12 9.33 -11.23
CA HIS A 274 -20.52 10.66 -11.02
C HIS A 274 -19.12 10.78 -11.63
N SER A 275 -18.86 11.88 -12.34
CA SER A 275 -17.54 12.20 -12.90
C SER A 275 -16.45 12.19 -11.83
N GLU A 276 -16.70 12.75 -10.65
CA GLU A 276 -15.74 12.76 -9.53
C GLU A 276 -15.37 11.35 -9.03
N ALA A 277 -16.32 10.42 -9.03
CA ALA A 277 -16.05 9.04 -8.64
C ALA A 277 -15.12 8.35 -9.66
N VAL A 278 -15.29 8.62 -10.96
CA VAL A 278 -14.38 8.12 -12.01
C VAL A 278 -12.99 8.72 -11.86
N LYS A 279 -12.89 10.02 -11.56
CA LYS A 279 -11.60 10.71 -11.30
C LYS A 279 -10.85 10.07 -10.13
N ASP A 280 -11.54 9.88 -9.02
CA ASP A 280 -10.96 9.31 -7.80
C ASP A 280 -10.50 7.86 -8.00
N ARG A 281 -11.27 7.07 -8.76
CA ARG A 281 -10.91 5.68 -9.13
C ARG A 281 -9.67 5.63 -10.01
N LEU A 282 -9.61 6.46 -11.04
CA LEU A 282 -8.45 6.56 -11.94
C LEU A 282 -7.19 7.01 -11.18
N GLN A 283 -7.30 8.05 -10.35
CA GLN A 283 -6.17 8.50 -9.53
C GLN A 283 -5.70 7.41 -8.56
N THR A 284 -6.64 6.69 -7.93
CA THR A 284 -6.30 5.55 -7.05
C THR A 284 -5.55 4.48 -7.83
N TRP A 285 -6.00 4.12 -9.04
CA TRP A 285 -5.34 3.12 -9.89
C TRP A 285 -3.92 3.53 -10.33
N VAL A 286 -3.74 4.80 -10.70
CA VAL A 286 -2.41 5.36 -11.01
C VAL A 286 -1.49 5.22 -9.80
N VAL A 287 -1.96 5.59 -8.62
CA VAL A 287 -1.19 5.50 -7.37
C VAL A 287 -0.89 4.05 -7.00
N CYS A 288 -1.82 3.11 -7.17
CA CYS A 288 -1.57 1.68 -6.95
C CYS A 288 -0.36 1.19 -7.75
N ASN A 289 -0.29 1.56 -9.04
CA ASN A 289 0.82 1.16 -9.90
C ASN A 289 2.14 1.85 -9.53
N ILE A 290 2.10 3.13 -9.12
CA ILE A 290 3.29 3.82 -8.63
C ILE A 290 3.84 3.15 -7.36
N VAL A 291 2.95 2.84 -6.41
CA VAL A 291 3.34 2.17 -5.16
C VAL A 291 3.86 0.77 -5.44
N ALA A 292 3.20 0.02 -6.33
CA ALA A 292 3.64 -1.33 -6.70
C ALA A 292 5.02 -1.35 -7.37
N GLN A 293 5.31 -0.40 -8.25
CA GLN A 293 6.63 -0.28 -8.86
C GLN A 293 7.70 0.06 -7.81
N ASN A 294 7.43 1.04 -6.96
CA ASN A 294 8.36 1.48 -5.92
C ASN A 294 8.68 0.36 -4.92
N VAL A 295 7.66 -0.36 -4.45
CA VAL A 295 7.82 -1.51 -3.55
C VAL A 295 8.60 -2.64 -4.24
N ALA A 296 8.33 -2.93 -5.50
CA ALA A 296 9.04 -3.98 -6.21
C ALA A 296 10.53 -3.65 -6.42
N THR A 297 10.82 -2.46 -6.97
CA THR A 297 12.18 -1.97 -7.21
C THR A 297 12.99 -1.96 -5.91
N GLY A 298 12.47 -1.35 -4.85
CA GLY A 298 13.19 -1.15 -3.60
C GLY A 298 13.44 -2.44 -2.80
N TYR A 299 12.60 -3.48 -2.98
CA TYR A 299 12.82 -4.79 -2.37
C TYR A 299 13.60 -5.75 -3.28
N GLY A 300 13.89 -5.36 -4.54
CA GLY A 300 14.55 -6.21 -5.53
C GLY A 300 13.69 -7.38 -5.98
N GLN A 301 12.41 -7.10 -6.26
CA GLN A 301 11.39 -8.07 -6.66
C GLN A 301 10.74 -7.62 -7.98
N PRO A 302 10.16 -8.55 -8.77
CA PRO A 302 9.40 -8.17 -9.96
C PRO A 302 8.12 -7.40 -9.59
N PRO A 303 7.78 -6.33 -10.32
CA PRO A 303 6.58 -5.56 -10.05
C PRO A 303 5.32 -6.29 -10.51
N GLY A 304 4.25 -6.19 -9.71
CA GLY A 304 2.90 -6.61 -10.09
C GLY A 304 2.10 -5.50 -10.79
N THR A 305 2.78 -4.59 -11.49
CA THR A 305 2.19 -3.42 -12.15
C THR A 305 1.45 -3.80 -13.43
N ILE A 306 0.44 -3.01 -13.78
CA ILE A 306 -0.39 -3.19 -14.98
C ILE A 306 -0.47 -1.84 -15.69
N TYR A 307 0.51 -1.58 -16.54
CA TYR A 307 0.53 -0.44 -17.44
C TYR A 307 -0.13 -0.82 -18.77
N ASP A 308 -1.45 -0.74 -18.81
CA ASP A 308 -2.22 -0.99 -20.02
C ASP A 308 -2.84 0.30 -20.58
N TRP A 309 -3.64 0.13 -21.63
CA TRP A 309 -4.30 1.20 -22.36
C TRP A 309 -5.11 2.14 -21.46
N ALA A 310 -5.61 1.70 -20.29
CA ALA A 310 -6.39 2.55 -19.38
C ALA A 310 -5.56 3.69 -18.76
N LEU A 311 -4.23 3.57 -18.77
CA LEU A 311 -3.29 4.58 -18.31
C LEU A 311 -2.65 5.36 -19.46
N GLU A 312 -3.11 5.16 -20.70
CA GLU A 312 -2.63 5.89 -21.88
C GLU A 312 -3.45 7.16 -22.13
N PRO A 313 -2.85 8.21 -22.74
CA PRO A 313 -3.51 9.51 -22.91
C PRO A 313 -4.88 9.46 -23.58
N ALA A 314 -5.08 8.55 -24.54
CA ALA A 314 -6.37 8.39 -25.23
C ALA A 314 -7.50 7.98 -24.27
N SER A 315 -7.23 7.07 -23.34
CA SER A 315 -8.25 6.62 -22.38
C SER A 315 -8.49 7.61 -21.25
N LEU A 316 -7.48 8.42 -20.92
CA LEU A 316 -7.65 9.56 -20.02
C LEU A 316 -8.53 10.65 -20.64
N GLN A 317 -8.45 10.85 -21.96
CA GLN A 317 -9.36 11.73 -22.71
C GLN A 317 -10.80 11.26 -22.61
N ASP A 318 -11.04 9.97 -22.87
CA ASP A 318 -12.37 9.37 -22.78
C ASP A 318 -12.97 9.47 -21.36
N ALA A 319 -12.12 9.37 -20.33
CA ALA A 319 -12.52 9.53 -18.93
C ALA A 319 -12.82 10.99 -18.52
N GLY A 320 -12.50 11.98 -19.37
CA GLY A 320 -12.66 13.40 -19.07
C GLY A 320 -11.82 13.88 -17.87
N TYR A 321 -10.72 13.19 -17.57
CA TYR A 321 -9.85 13.50 -16.44
C TYR A 321 -8.40 13.17 -16.71
N TYR A 322 -7.54 14.11 -16.34
CA TYR A 322 -6.11 13.91 -16.29
C TYR A 322 -5.62 14.02 -14.85
N PRO A 323 -4.79 13.07 -14.39
CA PRO A 323 -4.08 13.22 -13.13
C PRO A 323 -3.29 14.54 -13.09
N PRO A 324 -3.07 15.10 -11.89
CA PRO A 324 -2.17 16.25 -11.69
C PRO A 324 -0.81 16.02 -12.35
N GLU A 325 -0.17 17.10 -12.80
CA GLU A 325 1.08 17.04 -13.54
C GLU A 325 2.16 16.25 -12.79
N ASP A 326 2.37 16.54 -11.50
CA ASP A 326 3.34 15.83 -10.68
C ASP A 326 3.10 14.31 -10.63
N LEU A 327 1.83 13.88 -10.57
CA LEU A 327 1.47 12.47 -10.53
C LEU A 327 1.66 11.80 -11.91
N ARG A 328 1.45 12.55 -13.00
CA ARG A 328 1.73 12.08 -14.37
C ARG A 328 3.22 11.89 -14.60
N THR A 329 4.03 12.86 -14.19
CA THR A 329 5.50 12.79 -14.25
C THR A 329 5.99 11.60 -13.42
N ARG A 330 5.48 11.42 -12.19
CA ARG A 330 5.78 10.23 -11.37
C ARG A 330 5.41 8.95 -12.12
N LEU A 331 4.21 8.84 -12.69
CA LEU A 331 3.79 7.64 -13.42
C LEU A 331 4.71 7.32 -14.61
N GLN A 332 5.18 8.33 -15.35
CA GLN A 332 6.12 8.14 -16.46
C GLN A 332 7.47 7.61 -15.97
N ILE A 333 7.98 8.12 -14.85
CA ILE A 333 9.20 7.60 -14.20
C ILE A 333 9.01 6.13 -13.81
N GLU A 334 7.87 5.77 -13.21
CA GLU A 334 7.64 4.37 -12.81
C GLU A 334 7.45 3.42 -14.01
N LYS A 335 6.81 3.88 -15.11
CA LYS A 335 6.77 3.12 -16.38
C LYS A 335 8.18 2.91 -16.95
N PHE A 336 9.10 3.86 -16.76
CA PHE A 336 10.50 3.69 -17.14
C PHE A 336 11.22 2.65 -16.25
N CYS A 337 11.01 2.68 -14.93
CA CYS A 337 11.51 1.64 -14.02
C CYS A 337 11.06 0.22 -14.41
N ASP A 338 9.80 0.05 -14.81
CA ASP A 338 9.27 -1.23 -15.29
C ASP A 338 9.95 -1.70 -16.58
N ARG A 339 10.22 -0.79 -17.53
CA ARG A 339 10.95 -1.13 -18.76
C ARG A 339 12.40 -1.49 -18.50
N ILE A 340 13.08 -0.82 -17.56
CA ILE A 340 14.40 -1.23 -17.09
C ILE A 340 14.32 -2.65 -16.52
N THR A 341 13.36 -2.92 -15.63
CA THR A 341 13.18 -4.23 -15.01
C THR A 341 13.00 -5.33 -16.06
N LYS A 342 12.06 -5.14 -16.97
CA LYS A 342 11.73 -6.11 -18.01
C LYS A 342 12.89 -6.35 -18.99
N SER A 343 13.60 -5.30 -19.36
CA SER A 343 14.63 -5.38 -20.41
C SER A 343 16.00 -5.81 -19.88
N LEU A 344 16.35 -5.49 -18.62
CA LEU A 344 17.67 -5.77 -18.05
C LEU A 344 17.69 -6.90 -17.02
N TYR A 345 16.66 -7.02 -16.18
CA TYR A 345 16.71 -7.86 -14.98
C TYR A 345 15.88 -9.14 -15.05
N ASN A 346 15.03 -9.33 -16.06
CA ASN A 346 14.22 -10.55 -16.22
C ASN A 346 14.99 -11.73 -16.84
N SER A 347 16.19 -11.51 -17.37
CA SER A 347 17.04 -12.58 -17.91
C SER A 347 17.83 -13.29 -16.80
N ARG A 348 18.27 -14.53 -17.06
CA ARG A 348 19.18 -15.26 -16.16
C ARG A 348 20.41 -14.38 -15.84
N PRO A 349 20.75 -14.17 -14.56
CA PRO A 349 21.86 -13.30 -14.18
C PRO A 349 23.18 -14.07 -14.21
N ASP A 350 23.54 -14.61 -15.37
CA ASP A 350 24.85 -15.25 -15.57
C ASP A 350 25.94 -14.17 -15.65
N ALA A 351 26.90 -14.20 -14.72
CA ALA A 351 27.89 -13.15 -14.56
C ALA A 351 28.80 -12.96 -15.78
N ALA A 352 29.15 -14.07 -16.45
CA ALA A 352 30.05 -14.05 -17.61
C ALA A 352 29.38 -13.41 -18.82
N GLU A 353 28.09 -13.68 -19.01
CA GLU A 353 27.32 -13.24 -20.17
C GLU A 353 26.43 -12.03 -19.89
N PHE A 354 26.39 -11.52 -18.65
CA PHE A 354 25.47 -10.46 -18.28
C PHE A 354 25.72 -9.19 -19.10
N ILE A 355 26.97 -8.77 -19.24
CA ILE A 355 27.36 -7.60 -20.03
C ILE A 355 27.72 -8.05 -21.45
N GLY A 356 26.69 -8.40 -22.21
CA GLY A 356 26.79 -8.72 -23.65
C GLY A 356 26.40 -7.55 -24.55
N PRO A 357 26.73 -7.60 -25.87
CA PRO A 357 26.45 -6.52 -26.81
C PRO A 357 24.96 -6.18 -26.91
N GLU A 358 24.09 -7.19 -26.88
CA GLU A 358 22.63 -7.00 -26.91
C GLU A 358 22.13 -6.19 -25.71
N ARG A 359 22.58 -6.53 -24.48
CA ARG A 359 22.20 -5.77 -23.28
C ARG A 359 22.76 -4.36 -23.30
N LEU A 360 23.97 -4.16 -23.84
CA LEU A 360 24.54 -2.82 -23.99
C LEU A 360 23.73 -1.93 -24.95
N LEU A 361 23.18 -2.50 -26.04
CA LEU A 361 22.25 -1.79 -26.91
C LEU A 361 20.95 -1.42 -26.18
N ILE A 362 20.40 -2.33 -25.38
CA ILE A 362 19.23 -2.04 -24.54
C ILE A 362 19.54 -0.91 -23.56
N VAL A 363 20.70 -0.94 -22.89
CA VAL A 363 21.12 0.13 -21.99
C VAL A 363 21.22 1.46 -22.73
N GLN A 364 21.80 1.50 -23.94
CA GLN A 364 21.86 2.73 -24.74
C GLN A 364 20.47 3.27 -25.11
N LEU A 365 19.51 2.40 -25.45
CA LEU A 365 18.14 2.81 -25.72
C LEU A 365 17.46 3.41 -24.48
N LEU A 366 17.65 2.77 -23.31
CA LEU A 366 17.13 3.27 -22.04
C LEU A 366 17.83 4.57 -21.60
N GLU A 367 19.12 4.74 -21.90
CA GLU A 367 19.85 6.01 -21.69
C GLU A 367 19.29 7.13 -22.56
N ASN A 368 18.92 6.86 -23.82
CA ASN A 368 18.29 7.84 -24.69
C ASN A 368 16.93 8.25 -24.15
N GLU A 369 16.10 7.28 -23.78
CA GLU A 369 14.80 7.55 -23.20
C GLU A 369 14.88 8.37 -21.89
N LEU A 370 15.84 8.07 -21.02
CA LEU A 370 16.06 8.85 -19.81
C LEU A 370 16.39 10.32 -20.14
N ARG A 371 17.26 10.54 -21.14
CA ARG A 371 17.61 11.90 -21.59
C ARG A 371 16.40 12.63 -22.18
N ASP A 372 15.59 11.94 -22.98
CA ASP A 372 14.35 12.51 -23.53
C ASP A 372 13.38 12.89 -22.41
N MET A 373 13.25 12.04 -21.39
CA MET A 373 12.47 12.33 -20.20
C MET A 373 12.99 13.57 -19.45
N GLU A 374 14.30 13.65 -19.18
CA GLU A 374 14.93 14.81 -18.53
C GLU A 374 14.67 16.12 -19.30
N LEU A 375 14.78 16.07 -20.63
CA LEU A 375 14.47 17.22 -21.50
C LEU A 375 12.98 17.58 -21.45
N SER A 376 12.09 16.58 -21.45
CA SER A 376 10.64 16.78 -21.44
C SER A 376 10.13 17.38 -20.12
N PHE A 377 10.70 16.96 -18.98
CA PHE A 377 10.32 17.47 -17.67
C PHE A 377 10.87 18.89 -17.44
N GLY A 378 12.02 19.19 -18.05
CA GLY A 378 12.64 20.51 -18.00
C GLY A 378 12.96 20.97 -16.56
N ARG A 379 12.98 22.29 -16.35
CA ARG A 379 13.34 22.90 -15.05
C ARG A 379 12.21 22.90 -14.02
N ASN A 380 10.99 22.51 -14.41
CA ASN A 380 9.79 22.62 -13.57
C ASN A 380 9.48 21.36 -12.77
N ILE A 381 10.27 20.30 -12.94
CA ILE A 381 10.13 19.06 -12.18
C ILE A 381 10.25 19.34 -10.66
N SER A 382 9.26 18.89 -9.89
CA SER A 382 9.29 19.03 -8.44
C SER A 382 10.47 18.27 -7.83
N HIS A 383 10.97 18.74 -6.68
CA HIS A 383 12.08 18.10 -5.95
C HIS A 383 11.80 16.61 -5.66
N ILE A 384 10.54 16.28 -5.34
CA ILE A 384 10.08 14.91 -5.13
C ILE A 384 10.13 14.11 -6.44
N ASN A 385 9.74 14.68 -7.58
CA ASN A 385 9.87 14.00 -8.87
C ASN A 385 11.33 13.83 -9.31
N MET A 386 12.19 14.81 -9.05
CA MET A 386 13.61 14.75 -9.36
C MET A 386 14.33 13.62 -8.61
N ILE A 387 14.09 13.46 -7.29
CA ILE A 387 14.73 12.37 -6.55
C ILE A 387 14.34 10.98 -7.05
N HIS A 388 13.08 10.79 -7.46
CA HIS A 388 12.63 9.53 -8.05
C HIS A 388 13.20 9.30 -9.46
N LEU A 389 13.37 10.35 -10.26
CA LEU A 389 14.05 10.26 -11.56
C LEU A 389 15.51 9.80 -11.38
N ARG A 390 16.22 10.39 -10.42
CA ARG A 390 17.58 9.97 -10.06
C ARG A 390 17.63 8.55 -9.48
N ALA A 391 16.61 8.13 -8.73
CA ALA A 391 16.47 6.74 -8.29
C ALA A 391 16.25 5.76 -9.46
N ALA A 392 15.47 6.15 -10.47
CA ALA A 392 15.29 5.35 -11.69
C ALA A 392 16.60 5.23 -12.49
N GLU A 393 17.40 6.30 -12.54
CA GLU A 393 18.74 6.28 -13.13
C GLU A 393 19.66 5.30 -12.38
N LEU A 394 19.63 5.27 -11.04
CA LEU A 394 20.36 4.25 -10.27
C LEU A 394 19.90 2.83 -10.60
N HIS A 395 18.59 2.62 -10.69
CA HIS A 395 18.01 1.34 -11.07
C HIS A 395 18.51 0.88 -12.45
N LEU A 396 18.64 1.80 -13.42
CA LEU A 396 19.25 1.55 -14.72
C LEU A 396 20.73 1.15 -14.59
N ARG A 397 21.51 1.86 -13.77
CA ARG A 397 22.99 1.71 -13.70
C ARG A 397 23.48 0.51 -12.90
N TYR A 398 22.71 0.00 -11.94
CA TYR A 398 23.18 -1.10 -11.07
C TYR A 398 23.38 -2.45 -11.76
N PHE A 399 22.98 -2.58 -13.03
CA PHE A 399 23.28 -3.74 -13.87
C PHE A 399 24.79 -4.05 -13.93
N ILE A 400 25.64 -3.03 -13.75
CA ILE A 400 27.11 -3.12 -13.76
C ILE A 400 27.61 -4.12 -12.72
N PHE A 401 26.98 -4.19 -11.54
CA PHE A 401 27.40 -5.13 -10.50
C PHE A 401 27.08 -6.60 -10.83
N LEU A 402 26.20 -6.85 -11.80
CA LEU A 402 25.80 -8.22 -12.15
C LEU A 402 26.78 -8.90 -13.12
N GLY A 403 27.61 -8.13 -13.83
CA GLY A 403 28.62 -8.66 -14.76
C GLY A 403 30.01 -8.83 -14.15
N SER A 404 30.81 -9.73 -14.71
CA SER A 404 32.17 -10.00 -14.23
C SER A 404 33.22 -8.99 -14.68
N ASN A 405 32.99 -8.26 -15.80
CA ASN A 405 33.97 -7.34 -16.39
C ASN A 405 33.32 -5.99 -16.73
N PRO A 406 32.99 -5.17 -15.73
CA PRO A 406 32.41 -3.85 -15.97
C PRO A 406 33.41 -2.91 -16.66
N ARG A 407 32.97 -2.21 -17.71
CA ARG A 407 33.82 -1.23 -18.42
C ARG A 407 34.03 0.00 -17.56
N THR A 408 35.23 0.57 -17.57
CA THR A 408 35.61 1.79 -16.81
C THR A 408 34.59 2.92 -16.99
N ASN A 409 34.15 3.18 -18.23
CA ASN A 409 33.14 4.22 -18.54
C ASN A 409 31.81 3.96 -17.82
N ASP A 410 31.33 2.71 -17.79
CA ASP A 410 30.08 2.38 -17.12
C ASP A 410 30.20 2.59 -15.60
N ILE A 411 31.34 2.23 -15.00
CA ILE A 411 31.62 2.48 -13.57
C ILE A 411 31.69 3.98 -13.28
N THR A 412 32.32 4.79 -14.15
CA THR A 412 32.33 6.25 -14.03
C THR A 412 30.92 6.82 -14.07
N LYS A 413 30.08 6.35 -15.00
CA LYS A 413 28.66 6.75 -15.07
C LYS A 413 27.91 6.36 -13.80
N LEU A 414 28.13 5.16 -13.27
CA LEU A 414 27.54 4.74 -11.99
C LEU A 414 27.96 5.64 -10.83
N PHE A 415 29.24 6.01 -10.74
CA PHE A 415 29.73 6.95 -9.73
C PHE A 415 28.98 8.29 -9.84
N ILE A 416 28.93 8.89 -11.04
CA ILE A 416 28.24 10.16 -11.28
C ILE A 416 26.76 10.09 -10.90
N THR A 417 26.05 9.04 -11.32
CA THR A 417 24.64 8.84 -10.98
C THR A 417 24.46 8.68 -9.47
N THR A 418 25.34 7.91 -8.81
CA THR A 418 25.29 7.68 -7.35
C THR A 418 25.51 8.97 -6.57
N THR A 419 26.51 9.77 -6.95
CA THR A 419 26.77 11.05 -6.31
C THR A 419 25.68 12.08 -6.60
N SER A 420 25.12 12.07 -7.81
CA SER A 420 23.99 12.94 -8.19
C SER A 420 22.74 12.66 -7.35
N PHE A 421 22.37 11.37 -7.20
CA PHE A 421 21.25 10.97 -6.35
C PHE A 421 21.47 11.37 -4.88
N LEU A 422 22.65 11.09 -4.31
CA LEU A 422 22.93 11.42 -2.91
C LEU A 422 23.02 12.94 -2.68
N THR A 423 23.50 13.70 -3.65
CA THR A 423 23.44 15.17 -3.59
C THR A 423 21.99 15.64 -3.53
N GLN A 424 21.13 15.12 -4.41
CA GLN A 424 19.71 15.45 -4.40
C GLN A 424 19.03 15.06 -3.08
N VAL A 425 19.43 13.96 -2.45
CA VAL A 425 18.96 13.56 -1.12
C VAL A 425 19.33 14.59 -0.05
N LEU A 426 20.58 15.06 -0.04
CA LEU A 426 21.03 16.09 0.90
C LEU A 426 20.36 17.44 0.63
N ASP A 427 20.13 17.78 -0.64
CA ASP A 427 19.42 19.00 -1.01
C ASP A 427 17.97 19.01 -0.52
N LEU A 428 17.30 17.86 -0.44
CA LEU A 428 15.95 17.75 0.16
C LEU A 428 15.95 18.07 1.66
N GLU A 429 17.09 17.95 2.34
CA GLU A 429 17.22 18.37 3.73
C GLU A 429 17.23 19.89 3.84
N THR A 430 17.94 20.57 2.94
CA THR A 430 18.19 22.02 2.99
C THR A 430 17.13 22.86 2.26
N SER A 431 16.47 22.30 1.23
CA SER A 431 15.56 23.02 0.35
C SER A 431 14.53 22.07 -0.28
N PRO A 432 13.21 22.24 -0.08
CA PRO A 432 12.47 23.26 0.69
C PRO A 432 12.47 23.09 2.23
N GLY A 433 13.24 22.15 2.78
CA GLY A 433 13.47 21.98 4.22
C GLY A 433 12.86 20.72 4.82
N GLN A 434 13.68 19.92 5.51
CA GLN A 434 13.35 18.72 6.31
C GLN A 434 12.45 17.65 5.66
N LEU A 435 12.24 17.67 4.34
CA LEU A 435 11.44 16.67 3.63
C LEU A 435 11.98 15.24 3.82
N ILE A 436 13.29 15.10 4.02
CA ILE A 436 13.93 13.81 4.20
C ILE A 436 13.40 13.03 5.41
N SER A 437 13.02 13.73 6.48
CA SER A 437 12.44 13.11 7.69
C SER A 437 11.08 12.44 7.43
N TYR A 438 10.43 12.80 6.33
CA TYR A 438 9.12 12.35 5.87
C TYR A 438 9.20 11.42 4.64
N ALA A 439 10.43 11.09 4.21
CA ALA A 439 10.69 10.30 3.03
C ALA A 439 9.94 8.96 3.03
N THR A 440 9.59 8.51 1.82
CA THR A 440 8.95 7.22 1.60
C THR A 440 9.92 6.07 1.89
N ASN A 441 9.40 4.87 2.13
CA ASN A 441 10.23 3.68 2.29
C ASN A 441 11.08 3.38 1.04
N TYR A 442 10.57 3.72 -0.15
CA TYR A 442 11.32 3.57 -1.39
C TYR A 442 12.55 4.49 -1.42
N ILE A 443 12.41 5.78 -1.10
CA ILE A 443 13.55 6.71 -1.04
C ILE A 443 14.57 6.24 -0.01
N LEU A 444 14.13 5.79 1.18
CA LEU A 444 14.99 5.17 2.17
C LEU A 444 15.79 3.99 1.58
N GLN A 445 15.13 3.07 0.90
CA GLN A 445 15.78 1.91 0.27
C GLN A 445 16.80 2.33 -0.80
N MET A 446 16.50 3.37 -1.57
CA MET A 446 17.42 3.89 -2.59
C MET A 446 18.61 4.66 -1.98
N ILE A 447 18.45 5.32 -0.83
CA ILE A 447 19.57 5.90 -0.07
C ILE A 447 20.49 4.80 0.46
N ILE A 448 19.91 3.74 1.03
CA ILE A 448 20.68 2.56 1.48
C ILE A 448 21.46 1.96 0.30
N SER A 449 20.78 1.78 -0.84
CA SER A 449 21.35 1.26 -2.07
C SER A 449 22.52 2.11 -2.56
N ALA A 450 22.32 3.43 -2.68
CA ALA A 450 23.36 4.37 -3.10
C ALA A 450 24.54 4.42 -2.13
N ALA A 451 24.30 4.37 -0.82
CA ALA A 451 25.37 4.35 0.18
C ALA A 451 26.24 3.08 0.08
N PHE A 452 25.62 1.90 -0.07
CA PHE A 452 26.36 0.67 -0.32
C PHE A 452 27.09 0.70 -1.65
N GLY A 453 26.43 1.11 -2.74
CA GLY A 453 27.04 1.26 -4.07
C GLY A 453 28.27 2.17 -4.03
N LEU A 454 28.14 3.36 -3.42
CA LEU A 454 29.24 4.32 -3.28
C LEU A 454 30.39 3.77 -2.44
N MET A 455 30.10 3.11 -1.31
CA MET A 455 31.13 2.46 -0.51
C MET A 455 31.92 1.42 -1.31
N LYS A 456 31.23 0.58 -2.09
CA LYS A 456 31.90 -0.42 -2.93
C LYS A 456 32.82 0.24 -3.95
N LEU A 457 32.39 1.32 -4.60
CA LEU A 457 33.22 2.08 -5.53
C LEU A 457 34.45 2.68 -4.84
N LEU A 458 34.28 3.31 -3.68
CA LEU A 458 35.36 3.97 -2.92
C LEU A 458 36.36 2.98 -2.32
N LYS A 459 35.93 1.76 -1.97
CA LYS A 459 36.82 0.69 -1.44
C LYS A 459 37.40 -0.20 -2.55
N SER A 460 36.96 -0.06 -3.79
CA SER A 460 37.52 -0.80 -4.93
C SER A 460 38.82 -0.16 -5.46
N THR A 461 39.51 -0.88 -6.35
CA THR A 461 40.63 -0.35 -7.14
C THR A 461 40.24 0.86 -8.00
N PHE A 462 38.94 1.03 -8.30
CA PHE A 462 38.42 2.15 -9.07
C PHE A 462 38.53 3.50 -8.35
N ARG A 463 38.81 3.52 -7.04
CA ARG A 463 38.97 4.75 -6.24
C ARG A 463 39.95 5.77 -6.83
N HIS A 464 40.94 5.30 -7.60
CA HIS A 464 41.95 6.16 -8.24
C HIS A 464 41.44 6.94 -9.45
N HIS A 465 40.25 6.58 -9.96
CA HIS A 465 39.62 7.20 -11.13
C HIS A 465 38.43 8.10 -10.78
N ILE A 466 38.15 8.30 -9.48
CA ILE A 466 37.00 9.07 -8.99
C ILE A 466 37.44 10.09 -7.95
N ASP A 467 36.59 11.09 -7.73
CA ASP A 467 36.74 12.03 -6.63
C ASP A 467 36.41 11.32 -5.30
N PHE A 468 37.45 10.81 -4.65
CA PHE A 468 37.33 10.06 -3.42
C PHE A 468 36.79 10.91 -2.27
N ASP A 469 37.24 12.16 -2.14
CA ASP A 469 36.88 13.03 -1.02
C ASP A 469 35.42 13.48 -1.13
N TYR A 470 34.97 13.84 -2.33
CA TYR A 470 33.56 14.14 -2.58
C TYR A 470 32.67 12.91 -2.35
N GLY A 471 33.07 11.73 -2.83
CA GLY A 471 32.36 10.49 -2.57
C GLY A 471 32.28 10.17 -1.08
N LYS A 472 33.37 10.36 -0.33
CA LYS A 472 33.41 10.15 1.13
C LYS A 472 32.50 11.14 1.87
N LEU A 473 32.46 12.40 1.45
CA LEU A 473 31.55 13.40 2.00
C LEU A 473 30.08 12.95 1.83
N LEU A 474 29.69 12.57 0.62
CA LEU A 474 28.33 12.10 0.34
C LEU A 474 27.99 10.80 1.07
N PHE A 475 28.94 9.88 1.21
CA PHE A 475 28.76 8.65 1.98
C PHE A 475 28.43 8.95 3.45
N ASN A 476 29.17 9.85 4.10
CA ASN A 476 28.89 10.28 5.47
C ASN A 476 27.57 11.06 5.58
N GLY A 477 27.25 11.86 4.56
CA GLY A 477 25.95 12.51 4.42
C GLY A 477 24.81 11.50 4.36
N ALA A 478 24.95 10.43 3.59
CA ALA A 478 23.96 9.35 3.49
C ALA A 478 23.76 8.63 4.83
N ILE A 479 24.82 8.32 5.59
CA ILE A 479 24.71 7.75 6.95
C ILE A 479 23.92 8.69 7.86
N SER A 480 24.19 9.99 7.80
CA SER A 480 23.49 11.01 8.58
C SER A 480 22.01 11.12 8.18
N ALA A 481 21.72 11.05 6.88
CA ALA A 481 20.36 11.02 6.34
C ALA A 481 19.57 9.80 6.81
N LEU A 482 20.17 8.61 6.81
CA LEU A 482 19.52 7.38 7.30
C LEU A 482 19.16 7.48 8.79
N ARG A 483 20.07 8.02 9.61
CA ARG A 483 19.81 8.28 11.04
C ARG A 483 18.68 9.28 11.24
N ARG A 484 18.54 10.28 10.36
CA ARG A 484 17.42 11.23 10.39
C ARG A 484 16.10 10.60 9.97
N ILE A 485 16.09 9.69 8.99
CA ILE A 485 14.88 8.98 8.53
C ILE A 485 14.36 8.00 9.59
N SER A 486 15.21 7.54 10.51
CA SER A 486 14.81 6.71 11.64
C SER A 486 13.71 7.33 12.49
N ILE A 487 12.75 6.49 12.90
CA ILE A 487 11.56 6.85 13.68
C ILE A 487 11.62 6.26 15.08
N MET A 488 12.23 5.09 15.26
CA MET A 488 12.33 4.40 16.54
C MET A 488 13.76 3.97 16.82
N ASP A 489 14.09 3.86 18.10
CA ASP A 489 15.37 3.31 18.52
C ASP A 489 15.58 1.93 17.91
N HIS A 490 16.76 1.74 17.30
CA HIS A 490 17.18 0.46 16.73
C HIS A 490 16.27 -0.03 15.59
N ASP A 491 15.55 0.87 14.93
CA ASP A 491 14.84 0.56 13.70
C ASP A 491 15.82 0.31 12.54
N ARG A 492 15.25 -0.21 11.44
CA ARG A 492 16.05 -0.62 10.28
C ARG A 492 16.96 0.49 9.71
N PRO A 493 16.52 1.75 9.49
CA PRO A 493 17.40 2.82 9.04
C PRO A 493 18.68 3.00 9.87
N VAL A 494 18.58 3.12 11.20
CA VAL A 494 19.76 3.32 12.07
C VAL A 494 20.67 2.12 12.03
N ARG A 495 20.10 0.91 12.12
CA ARG A 495 20.88 -0.32 12.09
C ARG A 495 21.68 -0.44 10.79
N LEU A 496 21.12 -0.03 9.66
CA LEU A 496 21.83 -0.03 8.38
C LEU A 496 22.87 1.09 8.27
N ALA A 497 22.61 2.25 8.88
CA ALA A 497 23.62 3.30 9.01
C ALA A 497 24.83 2.80 9.82
N ASP A 498 24.60 2.04 10.88
CA ASP A 498 25.67 1.47 11.70
C ASP A 498 26.41 0.35 10.97
N VAL A 499 25.72 -0.51 10.22
CA VAL A 499 26.35 -1.49 9.32
C VAL A 499 27.27 -0.80 8.31
N LEU A 500 26.81 0.27 7.65
CA LEU A 500 27.61 1.06 6.71
C LEU A 500 28.85 1.64 7.39
N ALA A 501 28.70 2.23 8.57
CA ALA A 501 29.82 2.79 9.34
C ALA A 501 30.83 1.71 9.77
N GLN A 502 30.34 0.55 10.23
CA GLN A 502 31.20 -0.59 10.59
C GLN A 502 31.98 -1.10 9.38
N MET A 503 31.32 -1.32 8.24
CA MET A 503 31.97 -1.80 7.02
C MET A 503 32.98 -0.80 6.46
N TRP A 504 32.70 0.49 6.59
CA TRP A 504 33.61 1.55 6.18
C TRP A 504 34.92 1.48 6.97
N ASN A 505 34.80 1.40 8.31
CA ASN A 505 35.93 1.37 9.24
C ASN A 505 36.64 0.01 9.33
N ALA A 506 36.03 -1.05 8.81
CA ALA A 506 36.67 -2.35 8.72
C ALA A 506 37.87 -2.28 7.78
N GLY A 507 39.05 -2.67 8.27
CA GLY A 507 40.26 -2.79 7.45
C GLY A 507 40.04 -3.68 6.22
N ASP A 508 40.82 -3.49 5.16
CA ASP A 508 40.75 -4.40 4.03
C ASP A 508 41.17 -5.80 4.51
N PRO A 509 40.44 -6.86 4.12
CA PRO A 509 40.80 -8.21 4.52
C PRO A 509 42.25 -8.46 4.09
N GLU A 510 43.10 -8.84 5.04
CA GLU A 510 44.48 -9.21 4.78
C GLU A 510 44.50 -10.32 3.72
N GLN A 511 45.00 -10.00 2.53
CA GLN A 511 45.55 -10.92 1.54
C GLN A 511 44.79 -12.25 1.30
N SER A 512 43.47 -12.20 1.09
CA SER A 512 42.81 -13.27 0.33
C SER A 512 42.70 -12.82 -1.12
N THR A 513 43.54 -13.43 -1.98
CA THR A 513 43.48 -13.48 -3.46
C THR A 513 42.41 -12.60 -4.08
N GLU A 514 42.80 -11.58 -4.85
CA GLU A 514 42.10 -10.77 -5.86
C GLU A 514 40.64 -11.17 -6.24
N GLU A 515 39.75 -11.43 -5.28
CA GLU A 515 38.32 -11.55 -5.50
C GLU A 515 37.88 -10.11 -5.74
N ASP A 516 37.69 -9.79 -7.02
CA ASP A 516 37.27 -8.49 -7.50
C ASP A 516 36.09 -7.97 -6.64
N SER A 517 36.39 -6.96 -5.80
CA SER A 517 35.50 -6.50 -4.72
C SER A 517 34.09 -6.10 -5.18
N LEU A 518 33.93 -5.87 -6.49
CA LEU A 518 32.70 -5.45 -7.14
C LEU A 518 31.81 -6.62 -7.57
N GLN A 519 32.37 -7.82 -7.81
CA GLN A 519 31.59 -9.00 -8.19
C GLN A 519 30.63 -9.39 -7.07
N LEU A 520 29.44 -9.87 -7.42
CA LEU A 520 28.42 -10.30 -6.46
C LEU A 520 28.42 -11.82 -6.27
N LYS A 521 27.86 -12.31 -5.16
CA LYS A 521 27.42 -13.72 -5.01
C LYS A 521 25.89 -13.77 -5.09
N VAL A 522 25.19 -12.82 -4.46
CA VAL A 522 23.74 -12.65 -4.59
C VAL A 522 23.41 -11.87 -5.88
N ARG A 523 22.66 -12.47 -6.81
CA ARG A 523 22.30 -11.86 -8.12
C ARG A 523 20.81 -11.85 -8.47
N CYS A 524 19.97 -12.52 -7.69
CA CYS A 524 18.54 -12.72 -8.00
C CYS A 524 17.63 -11.64 -7.39
N ARG A 525 18.15 -10.43 -7.14
CA ARG A 525 17.40 -9.30 -6.54
C ARG A 525 17.43 -8.05 -7.43
N MET A 526 17.59 -8.24 -8.74
CA MET A 526 17.64 -7.15 -9.73
C MET A 526 18.70 -6.10 -9.34
N SER A 527 18.39 -4.81 -9.48
CA SER A 527 19.25 -3.70 -9.07
C SER A 527 19.66 -3.68 -7.59
N MET A 528 18.87 -4.32 -6.71
CA MET A 528 19.14 -4.38 -5.26
C MET A 528 20.08 -5.52 -4.87
N SER A 529 20.48 -6.38 -5.82
CA SER A 529 21.39 -7.52 -5.58
C SER A 529 22.65 -7.13 -4.84
N HIS A 530 23.25 -5.99 -5.18
CA HIS A 530 24.47 -5.52 -4.53
C HIS A 530 24.26 -5.18 -3.04
N VAL A 531 23.08 -4.70 -2.64
CA VAL A 531 22.77 -4.41 -1.23
C VAL A 531 22.70 -5.70 -0.43
N TYR A 532 21.92 -6.67 -0.91
CA TYR A 532 21.78 -7.97 -0.25
C TYR A 532 23.10 -8.72 -0.17
N ASP A 533 23.90 -8.68 -1.24
CA ASP A 533 25.25 -9.26 -1.26
C ASP A 533 26.18 -8.62 -0.22
N THR A 534 26.16 -7.28 -0.13
CA THR A 534 27.04 -6.53 0.78
C THR A 534 26.70 -6.81 2.23
N VAL A 535 25.40 -6.84 2.56
CA VAL A 535 24.91 -7.23 3.89
C VAL A 535 25.24 -8.69 4.20
N TRP A 536 25.07 -9.59 3.23
CA TRP A 536 25.43 -11.00 3.40
C TRP A 536 26.92 -11.16 3.73
N ARG A 537 27.81 -10.44 3.04
CA ARG A 537 29.25 -10.41 3.36
C ARG A 537 29.52 -9.84 4.75
N TRP A 538 28.85 -8.74 5.12
CA TRP A 538 28.96 -8.18 6.46
C TRP A 538 28.59 -9.20 7.53
N ARG A 539 27.49 -9.93 7.35
CA ARG A 539 27.08 -11.00 8.28
C ARG A 539 28.16 -12.06 8.44
N HIS A 540 28.72 -12.55 7.36
CA HIS A 540 29.79 -13.56 7.42
C HIS A 540 31.05 -13.02 8.09
N ARG A 541 31.43 -11.79 7.79
CA ARG A 541 32.64 -11.16 8.33
C ARG A 541 32.56 -10.85 9.83
N PHE A 542 31.39 -10.44 10.30
CA PHE A 542 31.19 -9.96 11.67
C PHE A 542 30.41 -10.94 12.56
N ARG A 543 30.12 -12.16 12.07
CA ARG A 543 29.46 -13.20 12.88
C ARG A 543 30.36 -13.51 14.07
N PRO A 544 29.88 -13.45 15.31
CA PRO A 544 30.62 -13.95 16.45
C PRO A 544 30.97 -15.42 16.19
N ARG A 545 32.26 -15.74 16.19
CA ARG A 545 32.71 -17.13 16.06
C ARG A 545 32.26 -17.84 17.34
N LYS A 546 31.35 -18.81 17.25
CA LYS A 546 31.06 -19.67 18.39
C LYS A 546 32.32 -20.46 18.68
N ASP A 547 32.90 -20.27 19.88
CA ASP A 547 34.00 -21.11 20.31
C ASP A 547 33.51 -22.56 20.40
N PRO A 548 34.25 -23.52 19.83
CA PRO A 548 33.85 -24.93 19.85
C PRO A 548 33.77 -25.53 21.28
N SER A 549 34.21 -24.81 22.31
CA SER A 549 34.09 -25.22 23.71
C SER A 549 32.68 -25.08 24.29
N ASP A 550 31.80 -24.26 23.71
CA ASP A 550 30.42 -24.06 24.21
C ASP A 550 29.42 -25.11 23.69
N SER A 551 29.85 -25.98 22.77
CA SER A 551 29.00 -27.03 22.17
C SER A 551 28.99 -28.35 22.97
N GLN A 552 29.73 -28.45 24.08
CA GLN A 552 29.82 -29.69 24.87
C GLN A 552 29.04 -29.70 26.19
N VAL A 553 28.38 -28.60 26.59
CA VAL A 553 27.67 -28.54 27.89
C VAL A 553 26.15 -28.75 27.78
N THR A 554 25.56 -28.79 26.58
CA THR A 554 24.10 -28.84 26.40
C THR A 554 23.52 -30.14 25.84
N THR A 555 24.28 -31.23 25.75
CA THR A 555 23.78 -32.55 25.29
C THR A 555 23.56 -33.59 26.39
N ALA A 556 23.56 -33.19 27.67
CA ALA A 556 23.16 -34.07 28.77
C ALA A 556 22.10 -33.38 29.64
N ASN A 557 20.84 -33.50 29.21
CA ASN A 557 19.59 -33.48 30.00
C ASN A 557 18.44 -32.86 29.19
N ALA A 558 17.97 -33.59 28.19
CA ALA A 558 16.67 -33.37 27.58
C ALA A 558 15.78 -34.59 27.89
N ALA A 559 15.36 -34.69 29.14
CA ALA A 559 14.22 -35.50 29.53
C ALA A 559 13.54 -34.81 30.72
N GLU A 560 12.22 -34.71 30.63
CA GLU A 560 11.25 -34.33 31.69
C GLU A 560 10.79 -32.86 31.76
N SER A 561 9.59 -32.67 31.20
CA SER A 561 8.40 -32.11 31.88
C SER A 561 8.15 -30.59 31.86
N THR A 562 7.10 -30.27 31.10
CA THR A 562 6.09 -29.22 31.34
C THR A 562 5.95 -28.72 32.79
N THR A 563 6.10 -27.41 33.01
CA THR A 563 5.09 -26.54 33.66
C THR A 563 5.54 -25.07 33.64
N ALA A 564 4.56 -24.18 33.49
CA ALA A 564 4.70 -22.74 33.50
C ALA A 564 5.02 -22.20 34.91
N ILE A 565 5.97 -21.27 35.02
CA ILE A 565 6.08 -20.33 36.16
C ILE A 565 6.62 -18.98 35.64
N ILE A 566 5.82 -17.94 35.85
CA ILE A 566 6.18 -16.51 35.80
C ILE A 566 6.96 -16.15 37.07
N PRO A 567 7.92 -15.22 37.02
CA PRO A 567 8.08 -14.32 38.17
C PRO A 567 7.99 -12.84 37.78
N GLU A 568 7.05 -12.16 38.44
CA GLU A 568 7.03 -10.72 38.67
C GLU A 568 8.08 -10.27 39.71
N GLN A 569 8.32 -8.96 39.73
CA GLN A 569 8.84 -8.05 40.79
C GLN A 569 10.21 -7.42 40.46
N PHE A 570 10.25 -6.13 40.08
CA PHE A 570 10.12 -4.87 40.84
C PHE A 570 11.43 -4.42 41.53
N GLY A 571 11.84 -3.16 41.31
CA GLY A 571 12.83 -2.46 42.14
C GLY A 571 13.54 -1.28 41.44
N GLU A 572 13.10 -0.07 41.76
CA GLU A 572 13.62 1.25 41.34
C GLU A 572 15.05 1.56 41.83
N SER A 573 15.78 2.42 41.08
CA SER A 573 16.46 3.59 41.66
C SER A 573 16.94 4.57 40.57
N LEU A 574 16.55 5.83 40.70
CA LEU A 574 17.11 6.99 40.00
C LEU A 574 18.44 7.41 40.64
N GLU A 575 19.43 7.79 39.83
CA GLU A 575 20.12 9.09 39.94
C GLU A 575 21.16 9.25 38.81
N ASN A 576 21.18 10.44 38.20
CA ASN A 576 22.10 10.95 37.18
C ASN A 576 22.73 12.21 37.82
N PRO A 577 24.02 12.58 37.66
CA PRO A 577 24.51 13.13 36.38
C PRO A 577 26.05 13.04 36.13
N ALA A 578 26.49 13.05 34.87
CA ALA A 578 27.58 13.93 34.36
C ALA A 578 28.00 13.56 32.93
N MET A 579 27.92 14.55 32.04
CA MET A 579 28.68 14.60 30.79
C MET A 579 30.19 14.53 31.08
N ILE A 580 30.92 13.72 30.31
CA ILE A 580 32.25 13.96 29.72
C ILE A 580 32.58 12.70 28.88
N CYS A 581 32.71 12.84 27.56
CA CYS A 581 33.32 11.81 26.71
C CYS A 581 34.85 11.88 26.85
N PRO A 582 35.56 10.79 27.18
CA PRO A 582 36.99 10.70 26.94
C PRO A 582 37.28 10.12 25.54
N PRO A 583 38.33 10.57 24.86
CA PRO A 583 38.71 10.08 23.54
C PRO A 583 39.60 8.85 23.69
N ASN A 584 39.01 7.64 23.62
CA ASN A 584 39.69 6.41 23.21
C ASN A 584 38.71 5.23 23.31
N LEU A 585 38.00 4.92 22.22
CA LEU A 585 37.39 3.60 22.06
C LEU A 585 38.33 2.73 21.22
N GLY A 586 39.19 2.00 21.91
CA GLY A 586 39.77 0.77 21.39
C GLY A 586 38.70 -0.31 21.29
N GLN A 587 38.94 -1.26 20.38
CA GLN A 587 38.19 -2.49 20.13
C GLN A 587 37.35 -2.99 21.33
N GLY A 588 36.03 -2.82 21.23
CA GLY A 588 35.08 -3.52 22.09
C GLY A 588 34.04 -2.64 22.79
N SER A 589 33.09 -2.06 22.04
CA SER A 589 31.74 -1.78 22.58
C SER A 589 30.76 -1.36 21.49
N ALA A 590 30.04 -2.33 20.95
CA ALA A 590 28.67 -2.24 20.44
C ALA A 590 28.26 -3.67 20.03
N PHE A 591 28.15 -4.57 21.01
CA PHE A 591 27.72 -5.94 20.73
C PHE A 591 26.25 -5.91 20.30
N PHE A 592 26.01 -6.03 19.00
CA PHE A 592 24.76 -6.59 18.51
C PHE A 592 24.62 -7.98 19.14
N ASN A 593 23.62 -8.17 19.99
CA ASN A 593 23.25 -9.52 20.46
C ASN A 593 23.00 -10.42 19.23
N GLU A 594 23.30 -11.73 19.32
CA GLU A 594 23.25 -12.70 18.20
C GLU A 594 21.89 -12.66 17.47
N ALA A 595 20.81 -12.44 18.22
CA ALA A 595 19.45 -12.25 17.70
C ALA A 595 19.30 -10.98 16.86
N GLY A 596 19.88 -9.86 17.29
CA GLY A 596 19.93 -8.64 16.49
C GLY A 596 20.72 -8.87 15.21
N PHE A 597 21.92 -9.47 15.31
CA PHE A 597 22.80 -9.71 14.18
C PHE A 597 22.12 -10.52 13.03
N ALA A 598 21.33 -11.53 13.39
CA ALA A 598 20.56 -12.34 12.45
C ALA A 598 19.38 -11.62 11.79
N GLU A 599 18.74 -10.64 12.45
CA GLU A 599 17.40 -10.15 12.07
C GLU A 599 17.34 -9.11 10.92
N ILE A 600 18.41 -8.40 10.58
CA ILE A 600 18.37 -7.19 9.72
C ILE A 600 17.84 -7.46 8.28
N PHE A 601 18.15 -8.62 7.72
CA PHE A 601 17.81 -9.08 6.36
C PHE A 601 17.58 -10.60 6.33
N ASP A 602 16.73 -11.06 7.24
CA ASP A 602 16.61 -12.48 7.53
C ASP A 602 15.65 -13.25 6.59
N SER A 603 15.39 -12.68 5.41
CA SER A 603 14.78 -13.40 4.28
C SER A 603 15.76 -14.40 3.62
N LEU A 604 16.92 -14.65 4.25
CA LEU A 604 18.04 -15.43 3.70
C LEU A 604 18.46 -16.64 4.56
N ASN A 605 18.01 -16.80 5.82
CA ASN A 605 18.47 -17.94 6.66
C ASN A 605 18.03 -19.32 6.15
N TRP A 606 17.10 -19.41 5.20
CA TRP A 606 16.62 -20.67 4.65
C TRP A 606 17.40 -21.08 3.39
N VAL A 607 18.38 -20.27 2.93
CA VAL A 607 19.07 -20.50 1.65
C VAL A 607 20.60 -20.50 1.77
N PHE A 608 21.21 -19.97 2.84
CA PHE A 608 22.65 -19.64 2.80
C PHE A 608 23.48 -20.03 4.02
N ASP A 609 23.06 -21.01 4.85
CA ASP A 609 23.98 -21.55 5.86
C ASP A 609 25.16 -22.30 5.20
N GLU A 610 24.99 -22.84 4.00
CA GLU A 610 26.07 -23.31 3.12
C GLU A 610 25.65 -23.07 1.67
N PHE A 611 26.43 -22.31 0.87
CA PHE A 611 26.31 -22.43 -0.58
C PHE A 611 26.82 -23.83 -0.93
N PRO A 612 26.00 -24.75 -1.51
CA PRO A 612 26.60 -25.84 -2.26
C PRO A 612 27.36 -25.19 -3.42
N ASP A 613 28.55 -25.69 -3.71
CA ASP A 613 29.31 -25.32 -4.91
C ASP A 613 28.37 -25.22 -6.12
N PRO A 614 28.63 -24.28 -7.05
CA PRO A 614 27.73 -24.02 -8.17
C PRO A 614 27.37 -25.34 -8.86
N PHE A 615 26.06 -25.65 -8.87
CA PHE A 615 25.48 -26.83 -9.52
C PHE A 615 26.20 -27.11 -10.85
N ILE A 616 27.07 -28.13 -10.84
CA ILE A 616 27.51 -28.78 -12.06
C ILE A 616 26.25 -29.43 -12.62
N ALA A 617 25.69 -28.85 -13.67
CA ALA A 617 24.59 -29.47 -14.40
C ALA A 617 25.03 -30.91 -14.78
N PRO A 618 24.18 -31.93 -14.65
CA PRO A 618 24.53 -33.25 -15.11
C PRO A 618 24.86 -33.15 -16.59
N GLN A 619 26.09 -33.55 -16.94
CA GLN A 619 26.48 -33.69 -18.34
C GLN A 619 25.45 -34.62 -18.98
N MET A 620 24.66 -34.09 -19.90
CA MET A 620 23.89 -34.93 -20.79
C MET A 620 24.90 -35.72 -21.60
N MET A 621 25.08 -37.00 -21.26
CA MET A 621 25.76 -37.94 -22.13
C MET A 621 25.04 -37.91 -23.48
N GLN A 622 25.79 -37.59 -24.53
CA GLN A 622 25.39 -37.80 -25.91
C GLN A 622 25.28 -39.29 -26.21
#